data_AF-M6VPH9-F1
#
_entry.id   AF-M6VPH9-F1
#
_cell.length_a   1.000
_cell.length_b   1.000
_cell.length_c   1.000
_cell.angle_alpha   90.00
_cell.angle_beta   90.00
_cell.angle_gamma   90.00
#
_symmetry.space_group_name_H-M   'P 1'
#
loop_
_entity.id
_entity.type
_entity.pdbx_description
1 polymer ?
#
loop_
_entity_poly.entity_id
_entity_poly.type
_entity_poly.pdbx_seq_one_letter_code
_entity_poly.pdbx_strand_id
1 'polypeptide(L)'
;MGELLTVMETKIKSSPNSKILYSEESPTLNSLRKKYPKAKIVLACGLESSLKLLSSSFPVFKRYEKICKTLGIVTATRFGNRPLLDKKNGFGILFPPDSGIRARGVLLNSSIFPERVSKGHYSETFIFGGALDADIVKLKEDEIVSILEKDREKITSQNDEPVNHYVTIWKSALPVYDAALLEFNRELDRSLPPGVVVEGNFRYGIGLSSILERVWNVMRNGKEFSLRN
;
A
#
# COMPACT_ATOMS: atom_id res chain seq x y z
N MET A 1 9.80 -8.38 0.71
CA MET A 1 9.58 -7.05 0.09
C MET A 1 10.77 -6.12 0.32
N GLY A 2 11.24 -5.96 1.57
CA GLY A 2 12.41 -5.12 1.86
C GLY A 2 13.62 -5.40 0.97
N GLU A 3 14.01 -6.67 0.82
CA GLU A 3 15.12 -7.06 -0.06
C GLU A 3 14.97 -6.60 -1.52
N LEU A 4 13.75 -6.67 -2.09
CA LEU A 4 13.51 -6.19 -3.45
C LEU A 4 13.79 -4.69 -3.57
N LEU A 5 13.36 -3.91 -2.58
CA LEU A 5 13.61 -2.46 -2.54
C LEU A 5 15.10 -2.17 -2.37
N THR A 6 15.80 -2.90 -1.48
CA THR A 6 17.25 -2.79 -1.29
C THR A 6 18.01 -3.04 -2.60
N VAL A 7 17.63 -4.08 -3.34
CA VAL A 7 18.24 -4.40 -4.64
C VAL A 7 17.97 -3.30 -5.67
N MET A 8 16.73 -2.80 -5.76
CA MET A 8 16.38 -1.70 -6.66
C MET A 8 17.17 -0.42 -6.34
N GLU A 9 17.26 -0.06 -5.06
CA GLU A 9 18.01 1.10 -4.61
C GLU A 9 19.51 0.97 -4.90
N THR A 10 20.08 -0.21 -4.66
CA THR A 10 21.47 -0.53 -4.98
C THR A 10 21.74 -0.44 -6.48
N LYS A 11 20.79 -0.92 -7.30
CA LYS A 11 20.89 -0.81 -8.76
C LYS A 11 20.87 0.64 -9.22
N ILE A 12 20.04 1.48 -8.62
CA ILE A 12 20.03 2.92 -8.90
C ILE A 12 21.39 3.50 -8.51
N LYS A 13 21.82 3.36 -7.25
CA LYS A 13 23.09 3.94 -6.75
C LYS A 13 24.33 3.53 -7.57
N SER A 14 24.35 2.33 -8.14
CA SER A 14 25.45 1.84 -8.98
C SER A 14 25.35 2.26 -10.45
N SER A 15 24.22 2.82 -10.90
CA SER A 15 24.04 3.23 -12.29
C SER A 15 24.66 4.62 -12.55
N PRO A 16 25.43 4.79 -13.65
CA PRO A 16 26.03 6.08 -13.97
C PRO A 16 24.96 7.14 -14.23
N ASN A 17 25.24 8.38 -13.84
CA ASN A 17 24.34 9.54 -14.01
C ASN A 17 22.99 9.42 -13.28
N SER A 18 22.91 8.58 -12.24
CA SER A 18 21.75 8.51 -11.35
C SER A 18 22.06 9.16 -10.00
N LYS A 19 21.02 9.69 -9.35
CA LYS A 19 21.14 10.26 -8.00
C LYS A 19 19.82 10.02 -7.27
N ILE A 20 19.93 9.54 -6.03
CA ILE A 20 18.79 9.50 -5.11
C ILE A 20 18.93 10.69 -4.17
N LEU A 21 17.83 11.42 -4.01
CA LEU A 21 17.73 12.57 -3.11
C LEU A 21 16.80 12.17 -1.96
N TYR A 22 17.30 12.29 -0.74
CA TYR A 22 16.53 12.00 0.48
C TYR A 22 16.27 13.31 1.22
N SER A 23 15.18 13.35 1.98
CA SER A 23 14.83 14.48 2.86
C SER A 23 14.71 15.83 2.13
N GLU A 24 14.38 15.83 0.84
CA GLU A 24 14.02 17.04 0.11
C GLU A 24 12.52 17.28 0.16
N GLU A 25 12.09 18.55 0.21
CA GLU A 25 10.69 18.90 -0.01
C GLU A 25 10.28 18.47 -1.42
N SER A 26 9.08 17.90 -1.55
CA SER A 26 8.56 17.47 -2.84
C SER A 26 8.48 18.67 -3.80
N PRO A 27 9.27 18.70 -4.87
CA PRO A 27 9.27 19.82 -5.79
C PRO A 27 7.95 19.85 -6.57
N THR A 28 7.49 21.05 -6.93
CA THR A 28 6.36 21.20 -7.85
C THR A 28 6.75 20.72 -9.25
N LEU A 29 5.77 20.25 -10.04
CA LEU A 29 6.01 19.90 -11.44
C LEU A 29 6.62 21.06 -12.24
N ASN A 30 6.21 22.30 -11.94
CA ASN A 30 6.77 23.49 -12.58
C ASN A 30 8.25 23.68 -12.24
N SER A 31 8.64 23.48 -10.98
CA SER A 31 10.05 23.53 -10.55
C SER A 31 10.88 22.45 -11.25
N LEU A 32 10.38 21.21 -11.30
CA LEU A 32 11.04 20.10 -12.00
C LEU A 32 11.21 20.40 -13.49
N ARG A 33 10.17 20.91 -14.16
CA ARG A 33 10.24 21.29 -15.57
C ARG A 33 11.22 22.43 -15.82
N LYS A 34 11.31 23.42 -14.92
CA LYS A 34 12.29 24.51 -15.05
C LYS A 34 13.73 23.99 -14.92
N LYS A 35 13.97 23.09 -13.96
CA LYS A 35 15.30 22.50 -13.71
C LYS A 35 15.70 21.48 -14.79
N TYR A 36 14.72 20.73 -15.32
CA TYR A 36 14.92 19.64 -16.29
C TYR A 36 13.93 19.75 -17.47
N PRO A 37 14.07 20.74 -18.35
CA PRO A 37 13.05 21.09 -19.36
C PRO A 37 12.78 20.03 -20.42
N LYS A 38 13.73 19.11 -20.66
CA LYS A 38 13.61 18.02 -21.63
C LYS A 38 13.46 16.64 -20.98
N ALA A 39 13.38 16.57 -19.65
CA ALA A 39 13.31 15.29 -18.95
C ALA A 39 11.89 14.73 -18.96
N LYS A 40 11.78 13.41 -19.08
CA LYS A 40 10.56 12.68 -18.74
C LYS A 40 10.41 12.69 -17.22
N ILE A 41 9.27 13.14 -16.73
CA ILE A 41 8.93 13.20 -15.31
C ILE A 41 7.94 12.07 -15.02
N VAL A 42 8.21 11.27 -14.00
CA VAL A 42 7.34 10.19 -13.55
C VAL A 42 6.94 10.47 -12.11
N LEU A 43 5.65 10.65 -11.86
CA LEU A 43 5.09 10.72 -10.51
C LEU A 43 4.73 9.29 -10.08
N ALA A 44 5.37 8.80 -9.02
CA ALA A 44 5.19 7.45 -8.49
C ALA A 44 4.83 7.46 -6.99
N CYS A 45 4.12 8.50 -6.53
CA CYS A 45 3.70 8.66 -5.14
C CYS A 45 2.25 8.17 -4.93
N GLY A 46 1.78 8.14 -3.68
CA GLY A 46 0.39 7.78 -3.36
C GLY A 46 -0.63 8.73 -4.01
N LEU A 47 -1.90 8.32 -4.04
CA LEU A 47 -3.00 9.06 -4.67
C LEU A 47 -3.09 10.52 -4.20
N GLU A 48 -3.09 10.75 -2.89
CA GLU A 48 -3.20 12.11 -2.32
C GLU A 48 -2.02 13.00 -2.71
N SER A 49 -0.80 12.47 -2.61
CA SER A 49 0.41 13.21 -3.01
C SER A 49 0.41 13.52 -4.51
N SER A 50 -0.02 12.56 -5.33
CA SER A 50 -0.13 12.73 -6.79
C SER A 50 -1.15 13.81 -7.13
N LEU A 51 -2.34 13.77 -6.52
CA LEU A 51 -3.38 14.78 -6.71
C LEU A 51 -2.90 16.19 -6.33
N LYS A 52 -2.24 16.34 -5.17
CA LYS A 52 -1.69 17.62 -4.73
C LYS A 52 -0.65 18.19 -5.69
N LEU A 53 0.24 17.35 -6.21
CA LEU A 53 1.23 17.77 -7.21
C LEU A 53 0.56 18.17 -8.52
N LEU A 54 -0.40 17.37 -8.98
CA LEU A 54 -1.09 17.58 -10.25
C LEU A 54 -1.98 18.82 -10.23
N SER A 55 -2.79 19.01 -9.19
CA SER A 55 -3.71 20.14 -9.06
C SER A 55 -3.00 21.50 -8.99
N SER A 56 -1.77 21.51 -8.48
CA SER A 56 -0.91 22.69 -8.39
C SER A 56 -0.45 23.20 -9.76
N SER A 57 -0.29 22.29 -10.73
CA SER A 57 0.16 22.61 -12.09
C SER A 57 -0.97 22.59 -13.12
N PHE A 58 -2.02 21.79 -12.91
CA PHE A 58 -3.12 21.61 -13.85
C PHE A 58 -4.47 21.76 -13.13
N PRO A 59 -5.18 22.89 -13.32
CA PRO A 59 -6.43 23.18 -12.63
C PRO A 59 -7.53 22.12 -12.81
N VAL A 60 -7.51 21.38 -13.92
CA VAL A 60 -8.47 20.29 -14.20
C VAL A 60 -8.49 19.22 -13.11
N PHE A 61 -7.36 18.99 -12.42
CA PHE A 61 -7.30 17.95 -11.39
C PHE A 61 -7.83 18.38 -10.01
N LYS A 62 -8.08 19.69 -9.78
CA LYS A 62 -8.56 20.21 -8.48
C LYS A 62 -9.85 19.55 -7.99
N ARG A 63 -10.74 19.17 -8.91
CA ARG A 63 -11.99 18.48 -8.54
C ARG A 63 -11.74 17.12 -7.89
N TYR A 64 -10.72 16.40 -8.33
CA TYR A 64 -10.45 15.02 -7.89
C TYR A 64 -9.88 14.96 -6.46
N GLU A 65 -9.25 16.04 -5.98
CA GLU A 65 -8.84 16.15 -4.57
C GLU A 65 -10.01 16.00 -3.58
N LYS A 66 -11.21 16.40 -3.99
CA LYS A 66 -12.40 16.36 -3.12
C LYS A 66 -13.18 15.06 -3.23
N ILE A 67 -13.09 14.36 -4.37
CA ILE A 67 -13.94 13.20 -4.67
C ILE A 67 -13.20 11.87 -4.61
N CYS A 68 -11.90 11.85 -4.93
CA CYS A 68 -11.10 10.64 -4.82
C CYS A 68 -10.76 10.39 -3.35
N LYS A 69 -10.94 9.16 -2.91
CA LYS A 69 -10.77 8.76 -1.51
C LYS A 69 -9.71 7.69 -1.35
N THR A 70 -9.14 7.67 -0.17
CA THR A 70 -8.22 6.65 0.32
C THR A 70 -8.82 6.03 1.58
N LEU A 71 -8.45 4.79 1.85
CA LEU A 71 -8.84 4.06 3.04
C LEU A 71 -7.62 3.86 3.92
N GLY A 72 -7.86 4.04 5.21
CA GLY A 72 -6.91 3.69 6.25
C GLY A 72 -6.89 2.18 6.49
N ILE A 73 -5.70 1.65 6.77
CA ILE A 73 -5.47 0.24 7.09
C ILE A 73 -4.55 0.16 8.30
N VAL A 74 -4.84 -0.77 9.20
CA VAL A 74 -3.95 -1.12 10.31
C VAL A 74 -3.53 -2.57 10.13
N THR A 75 -2.24 -2.83 10.29
CA THR A 75 -1.72 -4.19 10.43
C THR A 75 -1.13 -4.35 11.81
N ALA A 76 -1.53 -5.38 12.54
CA ALA A 76 -0.95 -5.72 13.82
C ALA A 76 -0.43 -7.16 13.76
N THR A 77 0.88 -7.31 13.90
CA THR A 77 1.56 -8.61 13.91
C THR A 77 1.77 -9.05 15.33
N ARG A 78 1.29 -10.24 15.68
CA ARG A 78 1.50 -10.88 16.97
C ARG A 78 2.56 -11.96 16.82
N PHE A 79 3.46 -12.02 17.79
CA PHE A 79 4.45 -13.08 17.95
C PHE A 79 4.11 -13.89 19.19
N GLY A 80 4.06 -15.20 19.09
CA GLY A 80 3.73 -16.11 20.19
C GLY A 80 4.52 -17.40 20.14
N ASN A 81 4.24 -18.30 21.08
CA ASN A 81 4.90 -19.60 21.18
C ASN A 81 4.02 -20.73 20.63
N ARG A 82 2.79 -20.42 20.22
CA ARG A 82 1.85 -21.38 19.61
C ARG A 82 1.25 -20.83 18.31
N PRO A 83 1.05 -21.67 17.28
CA PRO A 83 0.35 -21.27 16.08
C PRO A 83 -1.16 -21.11 16.33
N LEU A 84 -1.79 -20.17 15.63
CA LEU A 84 -3.23 -19.87 15.77
C LEU A 84 -4.12 -21.10 15.62
N LEU A 85 -3.87 -21.89 14.56
CA LEU A 85 -4.70 -23.01 14.15
C LEU A 85 -4.13 -24.39 14.54
N ASP A 86 -3.24 -24.42 15.54
CA ASP A 86 -2.59 -25.64 16.03
C ASP A 86 -1.89 -26.39 14.89
N LYS A 87 -2.35 -27.61 14.55
CA LYS A 87 -1.75 -28.45 13.50
C LYS A 87 -2.19 -28.08 12.07
N LYS A 88 -3.15 -27.17 11.91
CA LYS A 88 -3.67 -26.81 10.58
C LYS A 88 -2.80 -25.75 9.94
N ASN A 89 -2.38 -26.01 8.71
CA ASN A 89 -1.68 -25.04 7.88
C ASN A 89 -2.65 -24.34 6.93
N GLY A 90 -2.38 -23.08 6.64
CA GLY A 90 -3.12 -22.29 5.69
C GLY A 90 -2.42 -20.96 5.44
N PHE A 91 -2.90 -20.23 4.42
CA PHE A 91 -2.41 -18.89 4.17
C PHE A 91 -2.91 -17.89 5.22
N GLY A 92 -4.19 -18.01 5.60
CA GLY A 92 -4.85 -17.05 6.47
C GLY A 92 -6.33 -17.33 6.59
N ILE A 93 -7.04 -16.43 7.26
CA ILE A 93 -8.50 -16.46 7.42
C ILE A 93 -9.04 -15.09 7.04
N LEU A 94 -10.15 -15.04 6.31
CA LEU A 94 -10.92 -13.83 6.07
C LEU A 94 -12.18 -13.86 6.92
N PHE A 95 -12.51 -12.71 7.51
CA PHE A 95 -13.63 -12.58 8.42
C PHE A 95 -14.73 -11.71 7.80
N PRO A 96 -15.95 -12.24 7.60
CA PRO A 96 -17.08 -11.42 7.17
C PRO A 96 -17.46 -10.40 8.26
N PRO A 97 -18.13 -9.27 7.89
CA PRO A 97 -18.47 -8.20 8.83
C PRO A 97 -19.20 -8.65 10.09
N ASP A 98 -20.07 -9.65 9.98
CA ASP A 98 -20.93 -10.13 11.08
C ASP A 98 -20.35 -11.34 11.83
N SER A 99 -19.06 -11.63 11.64
CA SER A 99 -18.40 -12.77 12.31
C SER A 99 -18.15 -12.56 13.80
N GLY A 100 -18.38 -11.35 14.32
CA GLY A 100 -18.00 -10.96 15.67
C GLY A 100 -16.50 -10.73 15.86
N ILE A 101 -15.68 -10.89 14.81
CA ILE A 101 -14.26 -10.55 14.77
C ILE A 101 -14.12 -9.19 14.07
N ARG A 102 -13.40 -8.26 14.68
CA ARG A 102 -13.23 -6.90 14.13
C ARG A 102 -12.24 -6.88 12.98
N ALA A 103 -11.17 -7.68 13.06
CA ALA A 103 -10.24 -7.87 11.96
C ALA A 103 -10.95 -8.29 10.67
N ARG A 104 -10.44 -7.84 9.52
CA ARG A 104 -10.92 -8.27 8.19
C ARG A 104 -10.30 -9.58 7.75
N GLY A 105 -9.13 -9.89 8.29
CA GLY A 105 -8.47 -11.16 8.11
C GLY A 105 -7.19 -11.26 8.93
N VAL A 106 -6.65 -12.47 8.97
CA VAL A 106 -5.35 -12.76 9.57
C VAL A 106 -4.51 -13.57 8.59
N LEU A 107 -3.24 -13.18 8.45
CA LEU A 107 -2.23 -13.94 7.72
C LEU A 107 -1.46 -14.82 8.69
N LEU A 108 -1.33 -16.11 8.38
CA LEU A 108 -0.53 -17.06 9.15
C LEU A 108 0.91 -17.02 8.65
N ASN A 109 1.64 -15.97 9.01
CA ASN A 109 2.96 -15.66 8.45
C ASN A 109 3.93 -16.84 8.56
N SER A 110 3.98 -17.54 9.69
CA SER A 110 4.87 -18.70 9.88
C SER A 110 4.46 -19.92 9.04
N SER A 111 3.19 -20.02 8.62
CA SER A 111 2.76 -21.04 7.66
C SER A 111 3.12 -20.67 6.22
N ILE A 112 3.05 -19.39 5.86
CA ILE A 112 3.40 -18.90 4.52
C ILE A 112 4.94 -18.85 4.34
N PHE A 113 5.66 -18.42 5.38
CA PHE A 113 7.08 -18.16 5.38
C PHE A 113 7.72 -18.79 6.64
N PRO A 114 8.08 -20.09 6.60
CA PRO A 114 8.56 -20.83 7.77
C PRO A 114 9.78 -20.20 8.47
N GLU A 115 10.66 -19.54 7.70
CA GLU A 115 11.90 -18.94 8.19
C GLU A 115 11.73 -17.49 8.68
N ARG A 116 10.49 -16.98 8.74
CA ARG A 116 10.23 -15.60 9.15
C ARG A 116 10.42 -15.36 10.65
N VAL A 117 10.42 -16.41 11.45
CA VAL A 117 10.58 -16.37 12.91
C VAL A 117 11.54 -17.47 13.36
N SER A 118 12.18 -17.26 14.51
CA SER A 118 13.04 -18.27 15.12
C SER A 118 12.26 -19.53 15.51
N LYS A 119 12.95 -20.67 15.55
CA LYS A 119 12.36 -21.97 15.90
C LYS A 119 11.66 -21.89 17.26
N GLY A 120 10.43 -22.41 17.32
CA GLY A 120 9.60 -22.40 18.53
C GLY A 120 8.69 -21.18 18.66
N HIS A 121 8.82 -20.18 17.79
CA HIS A 121 7.95 -19.03 17.72
C HIS A 121 7.08 -19.03 16.47
N TYR A 122 5.98 -18.30 16.55
CA TYR A 122 5.01 -18.15 15.47
C TYR A 122 4.63 -16.69 15.33
N SER A 123 4.37 -16.26 14.09
CA SER A 123 3.84 -14.94 13.81
C SER A 123 2.58 -15.00 12.96
N GLU A 124 1.69 -14.06 13.25
CA GLU A 124 0.43 -13.87 12.54
C GLU A 124 0.14 -12.37 12.43
N THR A 125 -0.38 -11.92 11.28
CA THR A 125 -0.69 -10.50 11.05
C THR A 125 -2.17 -10.33 10.85
N PHE A 126 -2.82 -9.65 11.79
CA PHE A 126 -4.20 -9.22 11.68
C PHE A 126 -4.29 -7.91 10.89
N ILE A 127 -5.28 -7.84 10.01
CA ILE A 127 -5.52 -6.69 9.13
C ILE A 127 -6.86 -6.08 9.53
N PHE A 128 -6.85 -4.77 9.82
CA PHE A 128 -8.02 -4.00 10.20
C PHE A 128 -8.20 -2.78 9.29
N GLY A 129 -9.36 -2.14 9.40
CA GLY A 129 -9.68 -0.91 8.69
C GLY A 129 -10.46 -1.15 7.40
N GLY A 130 -10.16 -0.34 6.40
CA GLY A 130 -10.93 -0.30 5.16
C GLY A 130 -12.26 0.46 5.34
N ALA A 131 -13.14 0.34 4.35
CA ALA A 131 -14.38 1.11 4.31
C ALA A 131 -15.36 0.82 5.47
N LEU A 132 -15.27 -0.39 6.06
CA LEU A 132 -16.17 -0.84 7.12
C LEU A 132 -15.66 -0.54 8.54
N ASP A 133 -14.45 -0.01 8.69
CA ASP A 133 -13.85 0.30 9.99
C ASP A 133 -12.87 1.47 9.86
N ALA A 134 -13.34 2.60 9.31
CA ALA A 134 -12.48 3.74 9.00
C ALA A 134 -11.83 4.38 10.23
N ASP A 135 -12.42 4.22 11.42
CA ASP A 135 -11.98 4.87 12.64
C ASP A 135 -10.85 4.13 13.37
N ILE A 136 -10.53 2.88 13.01
CA ILE A 136 -9.46 2.11 13.68
C ILE A 136 -8.09 2.79 13.58
N VAL A 137 -7.84 3.57 12.53
CA VAL A 137 -6.57 4.32 12.37
C VAL A 137 -6.41 5.49 13.35
N LYS A 138 -7.46 5.80 14.12
CA LYS A 138 -7.43 6.82 15.18
C LYS A 138 -7.04 6.24 16.54
N LEU A 139 -7.07 4.91 16.68
CA LEU A 139 -6.73 4.23 17.92
C LEU A 139 -5.23 4.21 18.16
N LYS A 140 -4.85 4.11 19.43
CA LYS A 140 -3.46 3.89 19.85
C LYS A 140 -3.08 2.42 19.68
N GLU A 141 -1.78 2.16 19.67
CA GLU A 141 -1.24 0.82 19.46
C GLU A 141 -1.69 -0.20 20.52
N ASP A 142 -1.76 0.21 21.79
CA ASP A 142 -2.24 -0.61 22.90
C ASP A 142 -3.71 -1.01 22.77
N GLU A 143 -4.55 -0.08 22.29
CA GLU A 143 -5.96 -0.36 21.99
C GLU A 143 -6.09 -1.37 20.84
N ILE A 144 -5.27 -1.22 19.79
CA ILE A 144 -5.22 -2.14 18.64
C ILE A 144 -4.76 -3.53 19.07
N VAL A 145 -3.75 -3.62 19.94
CA VAL A 145 -3.27 -4.89 20.51
C VAL A 145 -4.36 -5.56 21.34
N SER A 146 -5.08 -4.79 22.17
CA SER A 146 -6.21 -5.32 22.95
C SER A 146 -7.31 -5.90 22.05
N ILE A 147 -7.63 -5.23 20.94
CA ILE A 147 -8.59 -5.72 19.94
C ILE A 147 -8.08 -7.02 19.31
N LEU A 148 -6.80 -7.06 18.92
CA LEU A 148 -6.19 -8.24 18.31
C LEU A 148 -6.28 -9.46 19.22
N GLU A 149 -5.89 -9.34 20.50
CA GLU A 149 -5.94 -10.49 21.42
C GLU A 149 -7.38 -10.97 21.65
N LYS A 150 -8.35 -10.05 21.79
CA LYS A 150 -9.78 -10.40 21.90
C LYS A 150 -10.32 -11.11 20.65
N ASP A 151 -9.88 -10.69 19.47
CA ASP A 151 -10.25 -11.35 18.22
C ASP A 151 -9.58 -12.73 18.12
N ARG A 152 -8.34 -12.86 18.57
CA ARG A 152 -7.61 -14.14 18.61
C ARG A 152 -8.27 -15.17 19.52
N GLU A 153 -8.72 -14.76 20.71
CA GLU A 153 -9.44 -15.61 21.67
C GLU A 153 -10.73 -16.22 21.08
N LYS A 154 -11.38 -15.53 20.15
CA LYS A 154 -12.56 -16.06 19.44
C LYS A 154 -12.22 -17.13 18.41
N ILE A 155 -10.97 -17.15 17.93
CA ILE A 155 -10.50 -18.08 16.89
C ILE A 155 -9.96 -19.36 17.52
N THR A 156 -9.28 -19.24 18.67
CA THR A 156 -8.56 -20.35 19.30
C THR A 156 -8.72 -20.32 20.82
N SER A 157 -8.93 -21.51 21.41
CA SER A 157 -8.97 -21.68 22.87
C SER A 157 -7.58 -21.88 23.49
N GLN A 158 -6.52 -21.77 22.70
CA GLN A 158 -5.16 -21.95 23.17
C GLN A 158 -4.71 -20.77 24.02
N ASN A 159 -4.31 -21.06 25.28
CA ASN A 159 -3.62 -20.10 26.10
C ASN A 159 -2.15 -19.98 25.62
N ASP A 160 -1.82 -18.83 25.05
CA ASP A 160 -0.49 -18.51 24.53
C ASP A 160 -0.20 -17.05 24.88
N GLU A 161 0.80 -16.80 25.71
CA GLU A 161 1.22 -15.44 26.05
C GLU A 161 2.01 -14.86 24.86
N PRO A 162 1.64 -13.66 24.36
CA PRO A 162 2.36 -13.06 23.25
C PRO A 162 3.77 -12.67 23.68
N VAL A 163 4.77 -13.00 22.85
CA VAL A 163 6.16 -12.57 23.03
C VAL A 163 6.31 -11.09 22.65
N ASN A 164 5.60 -10.65 21.59
CA ASN A 164 5.65 -9.28 21.13
C ASN A 164 4.47 -8.95 20.20
N HIS A 165 4.24 -7.66 20.00
CA HIS A 165 3.37 -7.11 18.97
C HIS A 165 4.09 -6.07 18.15
N TYR A 166 3.72 -5.96 16.87
CA TYR A 166 4.18 -4.90 15.99
C TYR A 166 3.00 -4.33 15.22
N VAL A 167 2.67 -3.07 15.53
CA VAL A 167 1.53 -2.37 14.92
C VAL A 167 2.05 -1.40 13.86
N THR A 168 1.32 -1.29 12.75
CA THR A 168 1.55 -0.27 11.73
C THR A 168 0.23 0.33 11.32
N ILE A 169 0.11 1.65 11.45
CA ILE A 169 -1.08 2.42 11.13
C ILE A 169 -0.85 3.21 9.85
N TRP A 170 -1.57 2.86 8.78
CA TRP A 170 -1.56 3.59 7.53
C TRP A 170 -2.86 4.39 7.42
N LYS A 171 -2.81 5.69 7.69
CA LYS A 171 -4.01 6.56 7.64
C LYS A 171 -4.61 6.68 6.23
N SER A 172 -3.76 6.52 5.21
CA SER A 172 -4.11 6.58 3.80
C SER A 172 -3.27 5.53 3.05
N ALA A 173 -3.84 4.34 2.82
CA ALA A 173 -3.14 3.20 2.23
C ALA A 173 -3.72 2.81 0.87
N LEU A 174 -5.04 2.61 0.83
CA LEU A 174 -5.71 2.00 -0.32
C LEU A 174 -6.59 3.04 -1.02
N PRO A 175 -6.33 3.38 -2.28
CA PRO A 175 -7.28 4.12 -3.11
C PRO A 175 -8.63 3.39 -3.16
N VAL A 176 -9.73 4.14 -3.09
CA VAL A 176 -11.07 3.59 -3.32
C VAL A 176 -11.29 3.47 -4.82
N TYR A 177 -11.45 2.25 -5.31
CA TYR A 177 -11.72 1.97 -6.73
C TYR A 177 -13.20 2.15 -7.05
N ASP A 178 -13.64 3.40 -7.11
CA ASP A 178 -14.99 3.81 -7.44
C ASP A 178 -15.06 4.60 -8.76
N ALA A 179 -16.25 5.12 -9.08
CA ALA A 179 -16.47 5.92 -10.28
C ALA A 179 -15.61 7.20 -10.30
N ALA A 180 -15.34 7.81 -9.14
CA ALA A 180 -14.51 9.01 -9.06
C ALA A 180 -13.05 8.69 -9.40
N LEU A 181 -12.52 7.58 -8.89
CA LEU A 181 -11.16 7.14 -9.24
C LEU A 181 -11.07 6.76 -10.72
N LEU A 182 -12.08 6.11 -11.28
CA LEU A 182 -12.12 5.79 -12.71
C LEU A 182 -12.11 7.06 -13.57
N GLU A 183 -12.90 8.06 -13.22
CA GLU A 183 -12.94 9.33 -13.93
C GLU A 183 -11.59 10.06 -13.83
N PHE A 184 -10.98 10.09 -12.65
CA PHE A 184 -9.64 10.63 -12.45
C PHE A 184 -8.61 9.93 -13.35
N ASN A 185 -8.65 8.60 -13.42
CA ASN A 185 -7.77 7.82 -14.29
C ASN A 185 -7.93 8.18 -15.77
N ARG A 186 -9.16 8.38 -16.24
CA ARG A 186 -9.44 8.82 -17.63
C ARG A 186 -8.95 10.24 -17.89
N GLU A 187 -9.08 11.13 -16.90
CA GLU A 187 -8.56 12.50 -17.01
C GLU A 187 -7.03 12.52 -17.09
N LEU A 188 -6.34 11.66 -16.32
CA LEU A 188 -4.88 11.52 -16.42
C LEU A 188 -4.46 11.13 -17.84
N ASP A 189 -5.15 10.16 -18.45
CA ASP A 189 -4.82 9.67 -19.80
C ASP A 189 -5.03 10.76 -20.87
N ARG A 190 -6.00 11.65 -20.66
CA ARG A 190 -6.35 12.72 -21.60
C ARG A 190 -5.49 13.97 -21.46
N SER A 191 -5.24 14.40 -20.22
CA SER A 191 -4.87 15.79 -19.92
C SER A 191 -3.40 15.96 -19.51
N LEU A 192 -2.65 14.87 -19.33
CA LEU A 192 -1.23 14.96 -19.03
C LEU A 192 -0.44 15.43 -20.26
N PRO A 193 0.46 16.42 -20.11
CA PRO A 193 1.29 16.86 -21.20
C PRO A 193 2.36 15.81 -21.56
N PRO A 194 2.87 15.81 -22.81
CA PRO A 194 3.97 14.96 -23.21
C PRO A 194 5.15 15.04 -22.23
N GLY A 195 5.73 13.88 -21.92
CA GLY A 195 6.85 13.76 -21.00
C GLY A 195 6.47 13.75 -19.51
N VAL A 196 5.19 13.81 -19.13
CA VAL A 196 4.74 13.57 -17.75
C VAL A 196 3.95 12.27 -17.69
N VAL A 197 4.36 11.39 -16.79
CA VAL A 197 3.70 10.10 -16.53
C VAL A 197 3.31 10.04 -15.06
N VAL A 198 2.14 9.48 -14.79
CA VAL A 198 1.64 9.26 -13.43
C VAL A 198 1.35 7.78 -13.25
N GLU A 199 2.04 7.15 -12.29
CA GLU A 199 1.89 5.75 -11.95
C GLU A 199 1.72 5.56 -10.45
N GLY A 200 1.04 4.48 -10.05
CA GLY A 200 0.80 4.18 -8.65
C GLY A 200 -0.26 3.12 -8.45
N ASN A 201 -0.52 2.80 -7.18
CA ASN A 201 -1.52 1.81 -6.78
C ASN A 201 -2.98 2.25 -7.03
N PHE A 202 -3.19 3.51 -7.47
CA PHE A 202 -4.48 4.07 -7.87
C PHE A 202 -4.73 4.00 -9.39
N ARG A 203 -3.73 3.55 -10.16
CA ARG A 203 -3.84 3.35 -11.60
C ARG A 203 -4.24 1.93 -11.87
N TYR A 204 -5.37 1.68 -12.55
CA TYR A 204 -5.74 0.41 -13.19
C TYR A 204 -5.25 -0.90 -12.53
N GLY A 205 -5.35 -1.03 -11.20
CA GLY A 205 -4.97 -2.21 -10.43
C GLY A 205 -3.98 -1.92 -9.30
N ILE A 206 -4.35 -2.36 -8.10
CA ILE A 206 -3.65 -2.07 -6.84
C ILE A 206 -2.51 -3.05 -6.52
N GLY A 207 -2.51 -4.23 -7.14
CA GLY A 207 -1.54 -5.30 -6.87
C GLY A 207 -0.14 -4.96 -7.39
N LEU A 208 0.89 -5.41 -6.67
CA LEU A 208 2.29 -5.14 -7.03
C LEU A 208 2.63 -5.65 -8.43
N SER A 209 2.23 -6.87 -8.79
CA SER A 209 2.49 -7.43 -10.13
C SER A 209 1.90 -6.56 -11.23
N SER A 210 0.64 -6.11 -11.05
CA SER A 210 -0.02 -5.20 -12.01
C SER A 210 0.69 -3.86 -12.12
N ILE A 211 1.16 -3.30 -11.00
CA ILE A 211 1.95 -2.06 -11.00
C ILE A 211 3.25 -2.25 -11.79
N LEU A 212 3.98 -3.33 -11.53
CA LEU A 212 5.25 -3.63 -12.22
C LEU A 212 5.04 -3.82 -13.72
N GLU A 213 4.02 -4.57 -14.12
CA GLU A 213 3.67 -4.80 -15.52
C GLU A 213 3.30 -3.50 -16.25
N ARG A 214 2.48 -2.63 -15.64
CA ARG A 214 2.12 -1.33 -16.22
C ARG A 214 3.33 -0.44 -16.39
N VAL A 215 4.14 -0.28 -15.33
CA VAL A 215 5.33 0.57 -15.38
C VAL A 215 6.31 0.04 -16.43
N TRP A 216 6.52 -1.27 -16.52
CA TRP A 216 7.36 -1.87 -17.56
C TRP A 216 6.90 -1.50 -18.96
N ASN A 217 5.59 -1.61 -19.23
CA ASN A 217 5.01 -1.25 -20.53
C ASN A 217 5.16 0.24 -20.85
N VAL A 218 4.85 1.11 -19.89
CA VAL A 218 4.92 2.58 -20.06
C VAL A 218 6.36 3.06 -20.26
N MET A 219 7.34 2.44 -19.59
CA MET A 219 8.75 2.84 -19.69
C MET A 219 9.44 2.27 -20.92
N ARG A 220 9.15 1.01 -21.30
CA ARG A 220 9.86 0.35 -22.40
C ARG A 220 9.27 0.64 -23.78
N ASN A 221 7.94 0.74 -23.90
CA ASN A 221 7.29 0.82 -25.20
C ASN A 221 6.88 2.23 -25.60
N GLY A 222 6.97 3.21 -24.69
CA GLY A 222 6.49 4.59 -24.93
C GLY A 222 4.99 4.69 -25.24
N LYS A 223 4.23 3.59 -25.09
CA LYS A 223 2.78 3.51 -25.29
C LYS A 223 2.09 3.51 -23.94
N GLU A 224 1.14 4.41 -23.77
CA GLU A 224 0.22 4.37 -22.63
C GLU A 224 -0.58 3.07 -22.65
N PHE A 225 -0.87 2.54 -21.46
CA PHE A 225 -1.62 1.32 -21.28
C PHE A 225 -3.07 1.53 -21.76
N SER A 226 -3.40 1.00 -22.94
CA SER A 226 -4.79 0.90 -23.39
C SER A 226 -5.40 -0.37 -22.81
N LEU A 227 -6.44 -0.24 -21.99
CA LEU A 227 -7.35 -1.36 -21.75
C LEU A 227 -7.88 -1.76 -23.14
N ARG A 228 -7.55 -2.98 -23.59
CA ARG A 228 -8.23 -3.55 -24.75
C ARG A 228 -9.70 -3.74 -24.31
N ASN A 229 -10.62 -3.12 -25.06
CA ASN A 229 -12.04 -3.40 -24.95
C ASN A 229 -12.32 -4.89 -25.16
#